data_AF-A0A822EWP4-F1
#
_entry.id   AF-A0A822EWP4-F1
#
_cell.length_a   1.000
_cell.length_b   1.000
_cell.length_c   1.000
_cell.angle_alpha   90.00
_cell.angle_beta   90.00
_cell.angle_gamma   90.00
#
_symmetry.space_group_name_H-M   'P 1'
#
loop_
_entity.id
_entity.type
_entity.pdbx_description
1 polymer ?
#
loop_
_entity_poly.entity_id
_entity_poly.type
_entity_poly.pdbx_seq_one_letter_code
_entity_poly.pdbx_strand_id
1 'polypeptide(L)'
;EQLICIGLFGRHIIDYALPLLIRLLIDRTKKLYNMMNNSSSNINTNILDRINDDLHWLLLICGHVLTEEYDSDEQKTIPEAIMNFSSEQVKYCDLNKCVQIAQHILQQSQLELSDEVMQGVSPITQCLVAVLKLSETERHLCHKGQFEYISVQVAVSLTWFIRRLAANYLGFDEQSYKD
;
A
#
# COMPACT_ATOMS: atom_id res chain seq x y z
N GLU A 1 -10.86 -15.53 8.09
CA GLU A 1 -11.47 -16.35 7.02
C GLU A 1 -11.53 -15.69 5.64
N GLN A 2 -12.54 -14.88 5.28
CA GLN A 2 -12.71 -14.45 3.87
C GLN A 2 -11.51 -13.73 3.25
N LEU A 3 -10.92 -12.76 3.96
CA LEU A 3 -9.74 -12.02 3.48
C LEU A 3 -8.50 -12.91 3.36
N ILE A 4 -8.38 -13.94 4.20
CA ILE A 4 -7.30 -14.94 4.13
C ILE A 4 -7.44 -15.73 2.82
N CYS A 5 -8.65 -16.22 2.53
CA CYS A 5 -8.94 -16.92 1.27
C CYS A 5 -8.64 -16.03 0.06
N ILE A 6 -9.05 -14.76 0.08
CA ILE A 6 -8.74 -13.81 -0.99
C ILE A 6 -7.23 -13.61 -1.13
N GLY A 7 -6.51 -13.49 -0.01
CA GLY A 7 -5.04 -13.42 0.01
C GLY A 7 -4.39 -14.62 -0.68
N LEU A 8 -4.84 -15.83 -0.33
CA LEU A 8 -4.37 -17.09 -0.92
C LEU A 8 -4.64 -17.15 -2.43
N PHE A 9 -5.86 -16.84 -2.87
CA PHE A 9 -6.18 -16.81 -4.30
C PHE A 9 -5.36 -15.74 -5.03
N GLY A 10 -5.20 -14.56 -4.44
CA GLY A 10 -4.36 -13.49 -5.00
C GLY A 10 -2.92 -13.94 -5.20
N ARG A 11 -2.36 -14.72 -4.27
CA ARG A 11 -1.01 -15.30 -4.41
C ARG A 11 -0.90 -16.35 -5.51
N HIS A 12 -1.95 -17.13 -5.78
CA HIS A 12 -1.96 -18.08 -6.90
C HIS A 12 -1.96 -17.41 -8.28
N ILE A 13 -2.46 -16.18 -8.38
CA ILE A 13 -2.47 -15.39 -9.63
C ILE A 13 -1.71 -14.07 -9.45
N ILE A 14 -0.55 -14.13 -8.78
CA ILE A 14 0.15 -12.94 -8.30
C ILE A 14 0.55 -11.98 -9.43
N ASP A 15 0.92 -12.53 -10.59
CA ASP A 15 1.31 -11.77 -11.79
C ASP A 15 0.22 -10.80 -12.26
N TYR A 16 -1.04 -11.16 -12.02
CA TYR A 16 -2.18 -10.35 -12.38
C TYR A 16 -2.74 -9.59 -11.17
N ALA A 17 -2.91 -10.28 -10.04
CA ALA A 17 -3.58 -9.74 -8.87
C ALA A 17 -2.81 -8.57 -8.25
N LEU A 18 -1.49 -8.72 -8.07
CA LEU A 18 -0.71 -7.70 -7.37
C LEU A 18 -0.64 -6.38 -8.16
N PRO A 19 -0.27 -6.35 -9.46
CA PRO A 19 -0.28 -5.11 -10.24
C PRO A 19 -1.67 -4.44 -10.29
N LEU A 20 -2.74 -5.23 -10.40
CA LEU A 20 -4.11 -4.70 -10.40
C LEU A 20 -4.46 -4.03 -9.06
N LEU A 21 -4.19 -4.69 -7.95
CA LEU A 21 -4.47 -4.17 -6.61
C LEU A 21 -3.68 -2.89 -6.33
N ILE A 22 -2.40 -2.86 -6.71
CA ILE A 22 -1.55 -1.68 -6.57
C ILE A 22 -2.09 -0.51 -7.39
N ARG A 23 -2.47 -0.76 -8.66
CA ARG A 23 -3.05 0.29 -9.51
C ARG A 23 -4.33 0.87 -8.90
N LEU A 24 -5.23 0.01 -8.39
CA LEU A 24 -6.45 0.45 -7.73
C LEU A 24 -6.16 1.28 -6.48
N LEU A 25 -5.19 0.85 -5.65
CA LEU A 25 -4.77 1.57 -4.45
C LEU A 25 -4.19 2.94 -4.80
N ILE A 26 -3.27 2.99 -5.77
CA ILE A 26 -2.68 4.22 -6.29
C ILE A 26 -3.76 5.18 -6.79
N ASP A 27 -4.70 4.69 -7.62
CA ASP A 27 -5.78 5.52 -8.17
C ASP A 27 -6.68 6.10 -7.08
N ARG A 28 -7.01 5.31 -6.05
CA ARG A 28 -7.83 5.78 -4.93
C ARG A 28 -7.09 6.77 -4.04
N THR A 29 -5.81 6.54 -3.76
CA THR A 29 -4.97 7.49 -3.05
C THR A 29 -4.84 8.82 -3.80
N LYS A 30 -4.63 8.78 -5.13
CA LYS A 30 -4.62 9.99 -5.97
C LYS A 30 -5.93 10.76 -5.90
N LYS A 31 -7.07 10.06 -6.03
CA LYS A 31 -8.39 10.69 -5.97
C LYS A 31 -8.64 11.36 -4.62
N LEU A 32 -8.28 10.69 -3.52
CA LEU A 32 -8.39 11.28 -2.18
C LEU A 32 -7.52 12.54 -2.06
N TYR A 33 -6.23 12.44 -2.41
CA TYR A 33 -5.31 13.56 -2.35
C TYR A 33 -5.79 14.76 -3.18
N ASN A 34 -6.21 14.53 -4.43
CA ASN A 34 -6.72 15.57 -5.32
C ASN A 34 -7.99 16.23 -4.76
N MET A 35 -8.91 15.44 -4.21
CA MET A 35 -10.12 15.97 -3.60
C MET A 35 -9.80 16.88 -2.42
N MET A 36 -8.82 16.51 -1.59
CA MET A 36 -8.40 17.27 -0.40
C MET A 36 -7.54 18.49 -0.72
N ASN A 37 -6.78 18.46 -1.82
CA ASN A 37 -5.93 19.58 -2.22
C ASN A 37 -6.71 20.64 -3.02
N ASN A 38 -7.71 20.23 -3.80
CA ASN A 38 -8.51 21.13 -4.64
C ASN A 38 -9.75 21.70 -3.95
N SER A 39 -10.13 21.18 -2.78
CA SER A 39 -11.35 21.59 -2.07
C SER A 39 -11.18 22.95 -1.40
N SER A 40 -11.66 24.01 -2.07
CA SER A 40 -11.88 25.34 -1.51
C SER A 40 -13.33 25.58 -1.06
N SER A 41 -14.30 24.73 -1.44
CA SER A 41 -15.65 24.69 -0.83
C SER A 41 -16.45 23.47 -1.33
N ASN A 42 -17.14 22.78 -0.41
CA ASN A 42 -18.06 21.64 -0.60
C ASN A 42 -17.46 20.32 -1.17
N ILE A 43 -16.85 19.52 -0.29
CA ILE A 43 -16.53 18.11 -0.59
C ILE A 43 -17.83 17.29 -0.61
N ASN A 44 -18.04 16.50 -1.66
CA ASN A 44 -19.16 15.55 -1.72
C ASN A 44 -18.87 14.35 -0.82
N THR A 45 -19.51 14.32 0.35
CA THR A 45 -19.31 13.29 1.38
C THR A 45 -19.61 11.88 0.88
N ASN A 46 -20.62 11.69 0.01
CA ASN A 46 -20.93 10.37 -0.54
C ASN A 46 -19.80 9.81 -1.43
N ILE A 47 -19.07 10.70 -2.13
CA ILE A 47 -17.92 10.29 -2.94
C ILE A 47 -16.73 9.98 -2.03
N LEU A 48 -16.52 10.80 -0.99
CA LEU A 48 -15.50 10.57 0.03
C LEU A 48 -15.70 9.22 0.73
N ASP A 49 -16.92 8.90 1.16
CA ASP A 49 -17.24 7.64 1.82
C ASP A 49 -16.92 6.44 0.92
N ARG A 50 -17.30 6.49 -0.36
CA ARG A 50 -16.95 5.42 -1.33
C ARG A 50 -15.45 5.28 -1.53
N ILE A 51 -14.71 6.38 -1.58
CA ILE A 51 -13.24 6.34 -1.70
C ILE A 51 -12.64 5.72 -0.44
N ASN A 52 -13.14 6.08 0.74
CA ASN A 52 -12.68 5.54 2.01
C ASN A 52 -12.99 4.04 2.13
N ASP A 53 -14.18 3.60 1.72
CA ASP A 53 -14.54 2.18 1.67
C ASP A 53 -13.61 1.40 0.71
N ASP A 54 -13.39 1.94 -0.49
CA ASP A 54 -12.47 1.33 -1.46
C ASP A 54 -11.05 1.23 -0.88
N LEU A 55 -10.53 2.29 -0.25
CA LEU A 55 -9.21 2.31 0.38
C LEU A 55 -9.12 1.31 1.54
N HIS A 56 -10.14 1.25 2.40
CA HIS A 56 -10.22 0.31 3.51
C HIS A 56 -10.09 -1.14 3.00
N TRP A 57 -10.90 -1.52 2.02
CA TRP A 57 -10.86 -2.87 1.46
C TRP A 57 -9.58 -3.16 0.69
N LEU A 58 -9.07 -2.20 -0.08
CA LEU A 58 -7.81 -2.36 -0.80
C LEU A 58 -6.63 -2.57 0.16
N LEU A 59 -6.56 -1.82 1.26
CA LEU A 59 -5.51 -2.01 2.28
C LEU A 59 -5.59 -3.41 2.91
N LEU A 60 -6.78 -3.86 3.28
CA LEU A 60 -6.97 -5.20 3.84
C LEU A 60 -6.58 -6.29 2.84
N ILE A 61 -7.09 -6.23 1.61
CA ILE A 61 -6.80 -7.22 0.56
C ILE A 61 -5.30 -7.24 0.23
N CYS A 62 -4.69 -6.07 0.00
CA CYS A 62 -3.25 -5.97 -0.27
C CYS A 62 -2.44 -6.57 0.89
N GLY A 63 -2.83 -6.29 2.14
CA GLY A 63 -2.14 -6.81 3.32
C GLY A 63 -2.17 -8.33 3.36
N HIS A 64 -3.32 -8.95 3.12
CA HIS A 64 -3.46 -10.40 3.10
C HIS A 64 -2.84 -11.08 1.88
N VAL A 65 -2.70 -10.39 0.75
CA VAL A 65 -1.95 -10.91 -0.41
C VAL A 65 -0.45 -10.88 -0.15
N LEU A 66 0.06 -9.75 0.35
CA LEU A 66 1.50 -9.50 0.55
C LEU A 66 2.10 -10.21 1.77
N THR A 67 1.29 -10.71 2.69
CA THR A 67 1.75 -11.33 3.93
C THR A 67 0.90 -12.54 4.30
N GLU A 68 1.45 -13.45 5.09
CA GLU A 68 0.71 -14.57 5.67
C GLU A 68 0.20 -14.24 7.08
N GLU A 69 -0.91 -14.86 7.47
CA GLU A 69 -1.33 -14.90 8.87
C GLU A 69 -0.60 -16.03 9.55
N TYR A 70 0.17 -15.66 10.56
CA TYR A 70 0.86 -16.59 11.45
C TYR A 70 0.12 -16.56 12.78
N ASP A 71 -0.09 -17.74 13.35
CA ASP A 71 -0.38 -17.84 14.79
C ASP A 71 0.81 -17.29 15.58
N SER A 72 0.57 -16.84 16.81
CA SER A 72 1.49 -16.02 17.61
C SER A 72 2.90 -16.61 17.83
N ASP A 73 3.11 -17.90 17.55
CA ASP A 73 4.36 -18.63 17.76
C ASP A 73 5.15 -18.90 16.47
N GLU A 74 4.64 -18.55 15.28
CA GLU A 74 5.34 -18.77 14.01
C GLU A 74 6.11 -17.52 13.55
N GLN A 75 7.29 -17.74 12.96
CA GLN A 75 8.11 -16.67 12.43
C GLN A 75 7.44 -16.08 11.19
N LYS A 76 7.26 -14.76 11.20
CA LYS A 76 6.60 -14.04 10.11
C LYS A 76 7.50 -13.96 8.89
N THR A 77 7.18 -14.71 7.85
CA THR A 77 7.92 -14.73 6.60
C THR A 77 7.11 -14.12 5.44
N ILE A 78 7.82 -13.76 4.38
CA ILE A 78 7.24 -13.29 3.14
C ILE A 78 6.74 -14.53 2.39
N PRO A 79 5.47 -14.56 1.94
CA PRO A 79 4.94 -15.71 1.20
C PRO A 79 5.80 -16.04 -0.02
N GLU A 80 6.04 -17.33 -0.26
CA GLU A 80 6.94 -17.80 -1.33
C GLU A 80 6.55 -17.26 -2.71
N ALA A 81 5.25 -17.19 -3.01
CA ALA A 81 4.72 -16.61 -4.25
C ALA A 81 5.18 -15.16 -4.47
N ILE A 82 5.27 -14.35 -3.40
CA ILE A 82 5.75 -12.97 -3.45
C ILE A 82 7.26 -12.92 -3.66
N MET A 83 8.01 -13.82 -3.02
CA MET A 83 9.46 -13.91 -3.17
C MET A 83 9.87 -14.30 -4.60
N ASN A 84 9.21 -15.32 -5.16
CA ASN A 84 9.40 -15.77 -6.53
C ASN A 84 9.05 -14.65 -7.51
N PHE A 85 7.88 -14.03 -7.35
CA PHE A 85 7.47 -12.89 -8.17
C PHE A 85 8.49 -11.74 -8.12
N SER A 86 8.94 -11.36 -6.92
CA SER A 86 9.93 -10.28 -6.75
C SER A 86 11.24 -10.61 -7.44
N SER A 87 11.71 -11.85 -7.32
CA SER A 87 12.96 -12.32 -7.93
C SER A 87 12.92 -12.25 -9.46
N GLU A 88 11.76 -12.54 -10.07
CA GLU A 88 11.56 -12.37 -11.51
C GLU A 88 11.54 -10.89 -11.92
N GLN A 89 10.94 -10.04 -11.10
CA GLN A 89 10.79 -8.60 -11.36
C GLN A 89 12.09 -7.81 -11.18
N VAL A 90 13.07 -8.30 -10.42
CA VAL A 90 14.37 -7.63 -10.22
C VAL A 90 15.04 -7.25 -11.55
N LYS A 91 14.86 -8.03 -12.62
CA LYS A 91 15.43 -7.75 -13.95
C LYS A 91 14.85 -6.49 -14.62
N TYR A 92 13.64 -6.08 -14.22
CA TYR A 92 12.90 -4.98 -14.82
C TYR A 92 12.81 -3.76 -13.91
N CYS A 93 13.30 -3.87 -12.68
CA CYS A 93 13.20 -2.83 -11.66
C CYS A 93 14.54 -2.12 -11.44
N ASP A 94 14.49 -0.80 -11.32
CA ASP A 94 15.64 0.02 -10.92
C ASP A 94 15.57 0.29 -9.41
N LEU A 95 16.44 -0.38 -8.66
CA LEU A 95 16.51 -0.24 -7.20
C LEU A 95 16.77 1.21 -6.76
N ASN A 96 17.57 1.97 -7.52
CA ASN A 96 17.86 3.36 -7.17
C ASN A 96 16.60 4.22 -7.29
N LYS A 97 15.78 3.99 -8.33
CA LYS A 97 14.48 4.67 -8.47
C LYS A 97 13.51 4.31 -7.36
N CYS A 98 13.44 3.02 -6.99
CA CYS A 98 12.62 2.57 -5.86
C CYS A 98 12.91 3.35 -4.57
N VAL A 99 14.20 3.50 -4.24
CA VAL A 99 14.64 4.23 -3.04
C VAL A 99 14.38 5.73 -3.17
N GLN A 100 14.71 6.34 -4.31
CA GLN A 100 14.52 7.77 -4.54
C GLN A 100 13.06 8.19 -4.41
N ILE A 101 12.13 7.42 -4.98
CA ILE A 101 10.70 7.73 -4.92
C ILE A 101 10.16 7.61 -3.49
N ALA A 102 10.56 6.56 -2.77
CA ALA A 102 10.17 6.40 -1.36
C ALA A 102 10.68 7.58 -0.51
N GLN A 103 11.93 8.02 -0.71
CA GLN A 103 12.49 9.19 -0.03
C GLN A 103 11.77 10.48 -0.42
N HIS A 104 11.47 10.66 -1.70
CA HIS A 104 10.84 11.87 -2.20
C HIS A 104 9.42 12.06 -1.64
N ILE A 105 8.65 10.99 -1.45
CA ILE A 105 7.31 11.08 -0.84
C ILE A 105 7.38 11.53 0.62
N LEU A 106 8.40 11.09 1.35
CA LEU A 106 8.61 11.50 2.74
C LEU A 106 9.08 12.95 2.86
N GLN A 107 9.85 13.45 1.89
CA GLN A 107 10.40 14.81 1.89
C GLN A 107 9.48 15.84 1.25
N GLN A 108 8.72 15.45 0.23
CA GLN A 108 7.83 16.32 -0.54
C GLN A 108 6.45 15.69 -0.71
N SER A 109 5.48 16.24 0.00
CA SER A 109 4.08 15.79 -0.03
C SER A 109 3.37 16.02 -1.38
N GLN A 110 3.99 16.75 -2.31
CA GLN A 110 3.40 17.13 -3.61
C GLN A 110 3.65 16.12 -4.72
N LEU A 111 4.43 15.06 -4.51
CA LEU A 111 4.69 14.09 -5.58
C LEU A 111 3.38 13.46 -6.06
N GLU A 112 3.06 13.69 -7.34
CA GLU A 112 1.95 13.04 -8.00
C GLU A 112 2.36 11.60 -8.31
N LEU A 113 1.52 10.65 -7.91
CA LEU A 113 1.68 9.28 -8.33
C LEU A 113 1.32 9.24 -9.82
N SER A 114 2.26 9.32 -10.75
CA SER A 114 1.99 9.14 -12.18
C SER A 114 2.59 7.84 -12.69
N ASP A 115 2.05 7.31 -13.79
CA ASP A 115 2.53 6.06 -14.37
C ASP A 115 3.99 6.19 -14.84
N GLU A 116 4.39 7.39 -15.26
CA GLU A 116 5.77 7.72 -15.63
C GLU A 116 6.73 7.65 -14.43
N VAL A 117 6.32 8.16 -13.27
CA VAL A 117 7.14 8.12 -12.05
C VAL A 117 7.25 6.69 -11.52
N MET A 118 6.20 5.88 -11.66
CA MET A 118 6.21 4.48 -11.21
C MET A 118 6.89 3.54 -12.21
N GLN A 119 7.28 4.00 -13.40
CA GLN A 119 7.90 3.16 -14.42
C GLN A 119 9.27 2.63 -13.97
N GLY A 120 9.41 1.30 -13.98
CA GLY A 120 10.64 0.62 -13.53
C GLY A 120 10.79 0.54 -12.01
N VAL A 121 9.72 0.81 -11.25
CA VAL A 121 9.68 0.60 -9.80
C VAL A 121 9.05 -0.77 -9.53
N SER A 122 9.56 -1.51 -8.55
CA SER A 122 8.97 -2.80 -8.19
C SER A 122 7.52 -2.65 -7.73
N PRO A 123 6.61 -3.58 -8.07
CA PRO A 123 5.22 -3.49 -7.64
C PRO A 123 5.07 -3.37 -6.11
N ILE A 124 5.89 -4.09 -5.34
CA ILE A 124 5.87 -4.00 -3.87
C ILE A 124 6.27 -2.60 -3.40
N THR A 125 7.31 -2.01 -4.00
CA THR A 125 7.69 -0.62 -3.69
C THR A 125 6.60 0.37 -4.10
N GLN A 126 5.94 0.17 -5.24
CA GLN A 126 4.80 1.00 -5.66
C GLN A 126 3.65 0.93 -4.64
N CYS A 127 3.37 -0.26 -4.08
CA CYS A 127 2.40 -0.43 -3.00
C CYS A 127 2.80 0.39 -1.77
N LEU A 128 4.04 0.25 -1.32
CA LEU A 128 4.56 0.98 -0.16
C LEU A 128 4.47 2.50 -0.38
N VAL A 129 4.85 2.97 -1.56
CA VAL A 129 4.75 4.36 -2.00
C VAL A 129 3.31 4.88 -1.92
N ALA A 130 2.33 4.11 -2.39
CA ALA A 130 0.92 4.48 -2.31
C ALA A 130 0.42 4.59 -0.86
N VAL A 131 0.85 3.67 0.00
CA VAL A 131 0.51 3.63 1.43
C VAL A 131 1.15 4.79 2.19
N LEU A 132 2.41 5.11 1.92
CA LEU A 132 3.10 6.27 2.49
C LEU A 132 2.43 7.58 2.05
N LYS A 133 2.05 7.68 0.77
CA LYS A 133 1.33 8.85 0.26
C LYS A 133 -0.05 9.00 0.92
N LEU A 134 -0.75 7.90 1.19
CA LEU A 134 -2.02 7.91 1.92
C LEU A 134 -1.82 8.42 3.35
N SER A 135 -0.81 7.89 4.07
CA SER A 135 -0.45 8.35 5.41
C SER A 135 -0.10 9.84 5.44
N GLU A 136 0.65 10.32 4.45
CA GLU A 136 0.99 11.72 4.31
C GLU A 136 -0.25 12.60 4.03
N THR A 137 -1.22 12.08 3.28
CA THR A 137 -2.49 12.77 3.01
C THR A 137 -3.31 12.95 4.29
N GLU A 138 -3.42 11.90 5.13
CA GLU A 138 -4.07 11.99 6.44
C GLU A 138 -3.32 12.97 7.36
N ARG A 139 -1.98 12.89 7.38
CA ARG A 139 -1.14 13.80 8.17
C ARG A 139 -1.36 15.26 7.73
N HIS A 140 -1.44 15.54 6.43
CA HIS A 140 -1.69 16.87 5.89
C HIS A 140 -3.06 17.43 6.31
N LEU A 141 -4.10 16.58 6.30
CA LEU A 141 -5.44 16.98 6.78
C LEU A 141 -5.45 17.32 8.26
N CYS A 142 -4.74 16.54 9.09
CA CYS A 142 -4.56 16.86 10.51
C CYS A 142 -3.91 18.23 10.72
N HIS A 143 -2.87 18.57 9.95
CA HIS A 143 -2.18 19.86 10.07
C HIS A 143 -3.07 21.03 9.63
N LYS A 144 -3.99 20.81 8.68
CA LYS A 144 -5.00 21.79 8.27
C LYS A 144 -6.18 21.90 9.24
N GLY A 145 -6.27 21.04 10.25
CA GLY A 145 -7.42 20.97 11.17
C GLY A 145 -8.68 20.39 10.54
N GLN A 146 -8.57 19.73 9.40
CA GLN A 146 -9.70 19.19 8.62
C GLN A 146 -10.02 17.74 9.02
N PHE A 147 -10.24 17.51 10.31
CA PHE A 147 -10.47 16.18 10.87
C PHE A 147 -11.77 15.52 10.37
N GLU A 148 -12.74 16.33 9.96
CA GLU A 148 -14.03 15.89 9.41
C GLU A 148 -13.92 15.05 8.12
N TYR A 149 -12.79 15.14 7.40
CA TYR A 149 -12.56 14.35 6.18
C TYR A 149 -11.67 13.13 6.39
N ILE A 150 -11.20 12.88 7.63
CA ILE A 150 -10.38 11.72 7.96
C ILE A 150 -11.30 10.56 8.34
N SER A 151 -11.20 9.46 7.61
CA SER A 151 -11.89 8.23 7.99
C SER A 151 -11.07 7.46 9.03
N VAL A 152 -11.61 7.35 10.24
CA VAL A 152 -11.01 6.53 11.32
C VAL A 152 -10.83 5.08 10.87
N GLN A 153 -11.76 4.55 10.08
CA GLN A 153 -11.68 3.18 9.56
C GLN A 153 -10.50 2.99 8.61
N VAL A 154 -10.23 3.97 7.73
CA VAL A 154 -9.05 3.94 6.85
C VAL A 154 -7.78 4.07 7.67
N ALA A 155 -7.71 4.97 8.64
CA ALA A 155 -6.54 5.15 9.51
C ALA A 155 -6.20 3.87 10.30
N VAL A 156 -7.20 3.16 10.81
CA VAL A 156 -7.02 1.86 11.48
C VAL A 156 -6.48 0.81 10.52
N SER A 157 -7.06 0.69 9.31
CA SER A 157 -6.57 -0.26 8.30
C SER A 157 -5.18 0.07 7.79
N LEU A 158 -4.87 1.36 7.63
CA LEU A 158 -3.56 1.86 7.22
C LEU A 158 -2.51 1.50 8.27
N THR A 159 -2.80 1.78 9.54
CA THR A 159 -1.91 1.44 10.66
C THR A 159 -1.72 -0.07 10.77
N TRP A 160 -2.80 -0.84 10.63
CA TRP A 160 -2.75 -2.30 10.59
C TRP A 160 -1.84 -2.80 9.47
N PHE A 161 -2.01 -2.24 8.25
CA PHE A 161 -1.23 -2.62 7.08
C PHE A 161 0.26 -2.31 7.27
N ILE A 162 0.60 -1.10 7.71
CA ILE A 162 2.00 -0.69 7.94
C ILE A 162 2.64 -1.58 9.00
N ARG A 163 1.97 -1.82 10.13
CA ARG A 163 2.46 -2.71 11.19
C ARG A 163 2.72 -4.12 10.65
N ARG A 164 1.81 -4.62 9.82
CA ARG A 164 1.89 -5.96 9.26
C ARG A 164 3.02 -6.09 8.24
N LEU A 165 3.16 -5.10 7.36
CA LEU A 165 4.26 -5.04 6.39
C LEU A 165 5.61 -4.92 7.10
N ALA A 166 5.72 -4.03 8.10
CA ALA A 166 6.95 -3.91 8.90
C ALA A 166 7.34 -5.24 9.56
N ALA A 167 6.38 -5.96 10.13
CA ALA A 167 6.66 -7.23 10.80
C ALA A 167 7.17 -8.33 9.86
N ASN A 168 6.75 -8.35 8.58
CA ASN A 168 7.14 -9.38 7.61
C ASN A 168 8.37 -8.97 6.77
N TYR A 169 8.53 -7.68 6.47
CA TYR A 169 9.53 -7.18 5.52
C TYR A 169 10.73 -6.49 6.19
N LEU A 170 10.61 -6.00 7.43
CA LEU A 170 11.72 -5.34 8.14
C LEU A 170 12.39 -6.22 9.21
N GLY A 171 11.67 -7.22 9.74
CA GLY A 171 12.18 -8.20 10.72
C GLY A 171 12.90 -9.38 10.08
N PHE A 172 13.58 -9.16 8.95
CA PHE A 172 14.10 -10.21 8.08
C PHE A 172 15.33 -10.89 8.68
N ASP A 173 15.26 -12.22 8.88
CA ASP A 173 16.41 -13.09 9.08
C ASP A 173 16.53 -14.02 7.86
N GLU A 174 17.63 -13.88 7.10
CA GLU A 174 17.91 -14.70 5.91
C GLU A 174 18.01 -16.19 6.22
N GLN A 175 18.26 -16.56 7.47
CA GLN A 175 18.39 -17.96 7.88
C GLN A 175 17.06 -18.71 7.86
N SER A 176 15.93 -18.00 7.95
CA SER A 176 14.59 -18.59 8.03
C SER A 176 13.99 -19.07 6.70
N TYR A 177 14.72 -18.91 5.59
CA TYR A 177 14.32 -19.35 4.25
C TYR A 177 15.26 -20.41 3.64
N LYS A 178 16.15 -20.99 4.45
CA LYS A 178 17.18 -21.93 3.99
C LYS A 178 16.78 -23.40 4.05
N ASP A 179 15.52 -23.70 4.36
CA ASP A 179 15.00 -25.08 4.42
C ASP A 179 14.12 -25.42 3.20
#